data_AF-A0A6C0IYC6-F1
#
_entry.id   AF-A0A6C0IYC6-F1
#
_cell.length_a   1.000
_cell.length_b   1.000
_cell.length_c   1.000
_cell.angle_alpha   90.00
_cell.angle_beta   90.00
_cell.angle_gamma   90.00
#
_symmetry.space_group_name_H-M   'P 1'
#
loop_
_entity.id
_entity.type
_entity.pdbx_description
1 polymer ?
#
loop_
_entity_poly.entity_id
_entity_poly.type
_entity_poly.pdbx_seq_one_letter_code
_entity_poly.pdbx_strand_id
1 'polypeptide(L)'
;MSVKQDEHCEWCEKQEKLLIKWAEKAAGYRWLHNHARLFYKKQNDWLSYPSIIIASITGVGGFAVLNPSGNENVSQDTKNNIMVIQYFFAFLNVLGGILTSISKFSQSLPLSEAHSAMCVQWSKFYRSIDMEISLDVKHRSEVVEFLMKSREDYDKLLDDAPDIPAISIQAFMVQFPDKENKPDVCNGLSIVVSDDAASVTGSRRAVNRWLGAFQNINRRRSKEMDELERVDSV
;
A
#
# COMPACT_ATOMS: atom_id res chain seq x y z
N MET A 1 13.93 47.12 29.65
CA MET A 1 13.34 45.85 29.17
C MET A 1 13.01 46.03 27.71
N SER A 2 13.81 45.45 26.81
CA SER A 2 13.60 45.54 25.37
C SER A 2 12.40 44.68 25.02
N VAL A 3 11.33 45.31 24.55
CA VAL A 3 10.16 44.64 23.97
C VAL A 3 10.68 43.94 22.71
N LYS A 4 10.74 42.61 22.71
CA LYS A 4 10.89 41.85 21.47
C LYS A 4 9.64 42.17 20.65
N GLN A 5 9.80 42.98 19.60
CA GLN A 5 8.81 43.03 18.54
C GLN A 5 8.81 41.64 17.91
N ASP A 6 7.74 40.88 18.14
CA ASP A 6 7.47 39.68 17.35
C ASP A 6 7.28 40.18 15.91
N GLU A 7 8.29 39.97 15.06
CA GLU A 7 8.16 40.12 13.61
C GLU A 7 7.07 39.15 13.17
N HIS A 8 5.86 39.68 12.95
CA HIS A 8 4.78 38.91 12.36
C HIS A 8 5.24 38.47 10.97
N CYS A 9 5.60 37.20 10.83
CA CYS A 9 6.05 36.66 9.56
C CYS A 9 4.83 36.54 8.65
N GLU A 10 4.75 37.35 7.60
CA GLU A 10 3.69 37.24 6.61
C GLU A 10 3.84 35.95 5.80
N TRP A 11 2.71 35.37 5.40
CA TRP A 11 2.68 34.16 4.60
C TRP A 11 3.44 34.34 3.28
N CYS A 12 4.47 33.52 3.07
CA CYS A 12 5.27 33.50 1.84
C CYS A 12 4.79 32.38 0.89
N GLU A 13 4.81 32.64 -0.42
CA GLU A 13 4.49 31.65 -1.47
C GLU A 13 5.34 30.36 -1.35
N LYS A 14 6.59 30.45 -0.87
CA LYS A 14 7.45 29.28 -0.64
C LYS A 14 6.91 28.38 0.47
N GLN A 15 6.37 28.97 1.53
CA GLN A 15 5.80 28.25 2.67
C GLN A 15 4.47 27.58 2.28
N GLU A 16 3.63 28.28 1.52
CA GLU A 16 2.40 27.71 0.97
C GLU A 16 2.70 26.52 0.04
N LYS A 17 3.65 26.68 -0.88
CA LYS A 17 4.09 25.57 -1.76
C LYS A 17 4.62 24.38 -0.97
N LEU A 18 5.30 24.59 0.15
CA LEU A 18 5.77 23.51 1.02
C LEU A 18 4.59 22.75 1.63
N LEU A 19 3.61 23.47 2.18
CA LEU A 19 2.40 22.87 2.77
C LEU A 19 1.57 22.13 1.71
N ILE A 20 1.42 22.68 0.51
CA ILE A 20 0.75 22.00 -0.62
C ILE A 20 1.46 20.68 -0.93
N LYS A 21 2.80 20.67 -1.01
CA LYS A 21 3.57 19.44 -1.23
C LYS A 21 3.32 18.40 -0.13
N TRP A 22 3.28 18.83 1.13
CA TRP A 22 2.96 17.92 2.26
C TRP A 22 1.53 17.40 2.21
N ALA A 23 0.56 18.23 1.84
CA ALA A 23 -0.82 17.81 1.64
C ALA A 23 -0.94 16.76 0.52
N GLU A 24 -0.27 16.98 -0.63
CA GLU A 24 -0.28 16.01 -1.73
C GLU A 24 0.38 14.68 -1.34
N LYS A 25 1.52 14.73 -0.65
CA LYS A 25 2.15 13.52 -0.08
C LYS A 25 1.22 12.81 0.91
N ALA A 26 0.54 13.55 1.79
CA ALA A 26 -0.42 13.02 2.74
C ALA A 26 -1.61 12.34 2.07
N ALA A 27 -2.10 12.89 0.95
CA ALA A 27 -3.13 12.25 0.14
C ALA A 27 -2.64 10.93 -0.47
N GLY A 28 -1.38 10.88 -0.90
CA GLY A 28 -0.73 9.64 -1.35
C GLY A 28 -0.60 8.59 -0.24
N TYR A 29 -0.13 8.98 0.95
CA TYR A 29 -0.07 8.08 2.11
C TYR A 29 -1.46 7.57 2.50
N ARG A 30 -2.47 8.43 2.52
CA ARG A 30 -3.86 8.03 2.76
C ARG A 30 -4.31 6.94 1.78
N TRP A 31 -4.00 7.08 0.50
CA TRP A 31 -4.33 6.07 -0.50
C TRP A 31 -3.62 4.74 -0.22
N LEU A 32 -2.31 4.77 0.07
CA LEU A 32 -1.52 3.59 0.36
C LEU A 32 -2.03 2.83 1.58
N HIS A 33 -2.31 3.54 2.68
CA HIS A 33 -2.88 2.94 3.88
C HIS A 33 -4.29 2.38 3.62
N ASN A 34 -5.12 3.06 2.83
CA ASN A 34 -6.43 2.52 2.46
C ASN A 34 -6.33 1.22 1.64
N HIS A 35 -5.42 1.18 0.67
CA HIS A 35 -5.19 -0.01 -0.13
C HIS A 35 -4.64 -1.17 0.73
N ALA A 36 -3.67 -0.90 1.60
CA ALA A 36 -3.09 -1.88 2.51
C ALA A 36 -4.14 -2.46 3.49
N ARG A 37 -4.98 -1.59 4.07
CA ARG A 37 -6.15 -1.99 4.89
C ARG A 37 -7.04 -2.99 4.15
N LEU A 38 -7.43 -2.69 2.90
CA LEU A 38 -8.31 -3.56 2.13
C LEU A 38 -7.65 -4.90 1.80
N PHE A 39 -6.35 -4.88 1.49
CA PHE A 39 -5.56 -6.08 1.27
C PHE A 39 -5.53 -6.98 2.50
N TYR A 40 -5.15 -6.44 3.66
CA TYR A 40 -5.07 -7.23 4.90
C TYR A 40 -6.44 -7.68 5.40
N LYS A 41 -7.49 -6.87 5.21
CA LYS A 41 -8.86 -7.30 5.48
C LYS A 41 -9.24 -8.52 4.63
N LYS A 42 -8.97 -8.48 3.32
CA LYS A 42 -9.25 -9.60 2.42
C LYS A 42 -8.46 -10.85 2.82
N GLN A 43 -7.19 -10.69 3.17
CA GLN A 43 -6.34 -11.78 3.65
C GLN A 43 -6.90 -12.44 4.91
N ASN A 44 -7.31 -11.62 5.89
CA ASN A 44 -7.96 -12.09 7.11
C ASN A 44 -9.25 -12.87 6.82
N ASP A 45 -10.11 -12.30 5.97
CA ASP A 45 -11.42 -12.86 5.66
C ASP A 45 -11.27 -14.20 4.91
N TRP A 46 -10.28 -14.32 4.02
CA TRP A 46 -9.97 -15.56 3.28
C TRP A 46 -9.43 -16.68 4.17
N LEU A 47 -8.70 -16.36 5.24
CA LEU A 47 -8.21 -17.36 6.20
C LEU A 47 -9.27 -17.71 7.26
N SER A 48 -10.02 -16.71 7.73
CA SER A 48 -10.93 -16.86 8.86
C SER A 48 -12.23 -17.58 8.49
N TYR A 49 -12.86 -17.24 7.36
CA TYR A 49 -14.15 -17.85 7.01
C TYR A 49 -14.08 -19.37 6.79
N PRO A 50 -13.11 -19.92 6.04
CA PRO A 50 -12.98 -21.37 5.89
C PRO A 50 -12.66 -22.06 7.23
N SER A 51 -11.83 -21.43 8.06
CA SER A 51 -11.47 -21.96 9.38
C SER A 51 -12.69 -22.06 10.30
N ILE A 52 -13.58 -21.05 10.29
CA ILE A 52 -14.83 -21.07 11.06
C ILE A 52 -15.74 -22.20 10.57
N ILE A 53 -15.93 -22.35 9.26
CA ILE A 53 -16.79 -23.39 8.69
C ILE A 53 -16.26 -24.79 9.06
N ILE A 54 -14.96 -25.02 8.92
CA ILE A 54 -14.31 -26.29 9.29
C ILE A 54 -14.49 -26.57 10.78
N ALA A 55 -14.27 -25.57 11.64
CA ALA A 55 -14.43 -25.72 13.08
C ALA A 55 -15.89 -26.02 13.48
N SER A 56 -16.87 -25.37 12.85
CA SER A 56 -18.30 -25.63 13.12
C SER A 56 -18.73 -27.04 12.70
N ILE A 57 -18.34 -27.47 11.48
CA ILE A 57 -18.66 -28.81 10.96
C ILE A 57 -17.99 -29.89 11.81
N THR A 58 -16.71 -29.69 12.14
CA THR A 58 -15.94 -30.64 12.96
C THR A 58 -16.46 -30.69 14.39
N GLY A 59 -16.89 -29.55 14.95
CA GLY A 59 -17.51 -29.49 16.27
C GLY A 59 -18.75 -30.36 16.35
N VAL A 60 -19.75 -30.12 15.49
CA VAL A 60 -21.02 -30.88 15.49
C VAL A 60 -20.81 -32.34 15.05
N GLY A 61 -20.02 -32.55 13.99
CA GLY A 61 -19.74 -33.88 13.44
C GLY A 61 -18.93 -34.77 14.37
N GLY A 62 -17.99 -34.19 15.13
CA GLY A 62 -17.23 -34.90 16.15
C GLY A 62 -18.14 -35.52 17.21
N PHE A 63 -19.12 -34.78 17.73
CA PHE A 63 -20.07 -35.33 18.72
C PHE A 63 -21.02 -36.37 18.13
N ALA A 64 -21.49 -36.17 16.89
CA ALA A 64 -22.41 -37.11 16.23
C ALA A 64 -21.78 -38.49 16.02
N VAL A 65 -20.46 -38.53 15.86
CA VAL A 65 -19.71 -39.75 15.54
C VAL A 65 -19.14 -40.44 16.80
N LEU A 66 -19.08 -39.73 17.94
CA LEU A 66 -18.66 -40.26 19.25
C LEU A 66 -19.74 -41.10 19.95
N ASN A 67 -20.96 -41.21 19.42
CA ASN A 67 -22.01 -42.08 19.96
C ASN A 67 -22.50 -43.15 18.97
N PRO A 68 -21.70 -44.17 18.64
CA PRO A 68 -22.19 -45.34 17.90
C PRO A 68 -22.98 -46.32 18.79
N SER A 69 -23.07 -46.05 20.10
CA SER A 69 -23.41 -47.03 21.16
C SER A 69 -24.90 -47.38 21.29
N GLY A 70 -25.73 -47.08 20.29
CA GLY A 70 -27.17 -47.31 20.35
C GLY A 70 -27.67 -48.63 19.76
N ASN A 71 -26.90 -49.28 18.89
CA ASN A 71 -27.41 -50.45 18.16
C ASN A 71 -26.37 -51.57 18.12
N GLU A 72 -26.56 -52.60 18.94
CA GLU A 72 -25.75 -53.83 18.91
C GLU A 72 -25.94 -54.65 17.61
N ASN A 73 -26.80 -54.19 16.70
CA ASN A 73 -27.17 -54.83 15.43
C ASN A 73 -26.76 -54.07 14.16
N VAL A 74 -25.71 -53.22 14.19
CA VAL A 74 -25.30 -52.50 12.97
C VAL A 74 -24.43 -53.36 12.06
N SER A 75 -24.78 -53.43 10.77
CA SER A 75 -24.01 -54.07 9.70
C SER A 75 -22.54 -53.65 9.68
N GLN A 76 -21.65 -54.57 9.30
CA GLN A 76 -20.21 -54.35 9.13
C GLN A 76 -19.91 -53.16 8.19
N ASP A 77 -20.75 -52.96 7.15
CA ASP A 77 -20.62 -51.86 6.19
C ASP A 77 -20.86 -50.50 6.84
N THR A 78 -21.83 -50.40 7.75
CA THR A 78 -22.11 -49.16 8.48
C THR A 78 -20.98 -48.82 9.44
N LYS A 79 -20.35 -49.82 10.08
CA LYS A 79 -19.18 -49.61 10.95
C LYS A 79 -17.99 -49.07 10.15
N ASN A 80 -17.73 -49.61 8.95
CA ASN A 80 -16.70 -49.10 8.05
C ASN A 80 -16.98 -47.66 7.59
N ASN A 81 -18.22 -47.33 7.25
CA ASN A 81 -18.62 -45.96 6.89
C ASN A 81 -18.43 -44.97 8.05
N ILE A 82 -18.79 -45.36 9.27
CA ILE A 82 -18.55 -44.55 10.48
C ILE A 82 -17.05 -44.31 10.69
N MET A 83 -16.21 -45.32 10.49
CA MET A 83 -14.75 -45.19 10.62
C MET A 83 -14.15 -44.21 9.59
N VAL A 84 -14.60 -44.26 8.33
CA VAL A 84 -14.17 -43.30 7.30
C VAL A 84 -14.57 -41.87 7.68
N ILE A 85 -15.79 -41.68 8.19
CA ILE A 85 -16.28 -40.38 8.64
C ILE A 85 -15.48 -39.88 9.86
N GLN A 86 -15.08 -40.75 10.79
CA GLN A 86 -14.20 -40.43 11.92
C GLN A 86 -12.85 -39.88 11.45
N TYR A 87 -12.18 -40.58 10.52
CA TYR A 87 -10.90 -40.14 9.99
C TYR A 87 -11.02 -38.82 9.22
N PHE A 88 -12.12 -38.61 8.49
CA PHE A 88 -12.40 -37.35 7.82
C PHE A 88 -12.53 -36.19 8.80
N PHE A 89 -13.31 -36.35 9.90
CA PHE A 89 -13.41 -35.31 10.93
C PHE A 89 -12.10 -35.07 11.67
N ALA A 90 -11.31 -36.12 11.94
CA ALA A 90 -9.99 -35.97 12.54
C ALA A 90 -9.05 -35.13 11.64
N PHE A 91 -9.07 -35.37 10.32
CA PHE A 91 -8.32 -34.58 9.35
C PHE A 91 -8.79 -33.11 9.32
N LEU A 92 -10.10 -32.87 9.28
CA LEU A 92 -10.66 -31.52 9.31
C LEU A 92 -10.28 -30.76 10.59
N ASN A 93 -10.19 -31.45 11.73
CA ASN A 93 -9.77 -30.83 12.99
C ASN A 93 -8.32 -30.33 12.93
N VAL A 94 -7.42 -31.15 12.37
CA VAL A 94 -6.01 -30.77 12.16
C VAL A 94 -5.92 -29.60 11.17
N LEU A 95 -6.63 -29.68 10.05
CA LEU A 95 -6.66 -28.63 9.03
C LEU A 95 -7.19 -27.30 9.60
N GLY A 96 -8.29 -27.35 10.35
CA GLY A 96 -8.88 -26.19 11.02
C GLY A 96 -7.94 -25.57 12.07
N GLY A 97 -7.22 -26.41 12.82
CA GLY A 97 -6.20 -25.96 13.77
C GLY A 97 -5.04 -25.23 13.08
N ILE A 98 -4.54 -25.77 11.95
CA ILE A 98 -3.47 -25.14 11.16
C ILE A 98 -3.95 -23.82 10.57
N LEU A 99 -5.12 -23.78 9.94
CA LEU A 99 -5.69 -22.54 9.38
C LEU A 99 -5.89 -21.46 10.44
N THR A 100 -6.42 -21.83 11.61
CA THR A 100 -6.58 -20.91 12.74
C THR A 100 -5.22 -20.38 13.21
N SER A 101 -4.22 -21.24 13.27
CA SER A 101 -2.86 -20.87 13.69
C SER A 101 -2.24 -19.87 12.70
N ILE A 102 -2.30 -20.17 11.40
CA ILE A 102 -1.81 -19.27 10.33
C ILE A 102 -2.55 -17.92 10.37
N SER A 103 -3.87 -17.92 10.55
CA SER A 103 -4.67 -16.69 10.65
C SER A 103 -4.19 -15.81 11.82
N LYS A 104 -3.96 -16.41 13.00
CA LYS A 104 -3.44 -15.70 14.17
C LYS A 104 -2.02 -15.17 13.96
N PHE A 105 -1.12 -15.98 13.42
CA PHE A 105 0.27 -15.59 13.17
C PHE A 105 0.39 -14.53 12.06
N SER A 106 -0.52 -14.51 11.10
CA SER A 106 -0.50 -13.52 10.01
C SER A 106 -0.76 -12.10 10.48
N GLN A 107 -1.36 -11.89 11.66
CA GLN A 107 -1.73 -10.57 12.20
C GLN A 107 -2.48 -9.65 11.21
N SER A 108 -3.17 -10.25 10.23
CA SER A 108 -3.84 -9.51 9.15
C SER A 108 -4.91 -8.54 9.67
N LEU A 109 -5.68 -8.92 10.69
CA LEU A 109 -6.72 -8.05 11.26
C LEU A 109 -6.15 -6.84 12.02
N PRO A 110 -5.27 -6.99 13.03
CA PRO A 110 -4.63 -5.85 13.70
C PRO A 110 -3.93 -4.90 12.71
N LEU A 111 -3.25 -5.45 11.71
CA LEU A 111 -2.53 -4.64 10.73
C LEU A 111 -3.50 -3.87 9.82
N SER A 112 -4.61 -4.48 9.41
CA SER A 112 -5.71 -3.81 8.70
C SER A 112 -6.28 -2.63 9.51
N GLU A 113 -6.47 -2.82 10.81
CA GLU A 113 -6.96 -1.77 11.72
C GLU A 113 -5.94 -0.63 11.87
N ALA A 114 -4.65 -0.95 12.03
CA ALA A 114 -3.58 0.04 12.08
C ALA A 114 -3.51 0.90 10.80
N HIS A 115 -3.56 0.27 9.62
CA HIS A 115 -3.64 1.02 8.36
C HIS A 115 -4.95 1.83 8.25
N SER A 116 -6.07 1.32 8.77
CA SER A 116 -7.33 2.07 8.81
C SER A 116 -7.22 3.33 9.68
N ALA A 117 -6.58 3.22 10.85
CA ALA A 117 -6.33 4.35 11.73
C ALA A 117 -5.44 5.40 11.04
N MET A 118 -4.33 4.97 10.43
CA MET A 118 -3.44 5.89 9.70
C MET A 118 -4.12 6.58 8.52
N CYS A 119 -4.98 5.89 7.76
CA CYS A 119 -5.77 6.51 6.69
C CYS A 119 -6.62 7.68 7.21
N VAL A 120 -7.22 7.54 8.40
CA VAL A 120 -7.99 8.62 9.04
C VAL A 120 -7.08 9.77 9.47
N GLN A 121 -5.92 9.47 10.06
CA GLN A 121 -4.98 10.48 10.52
C GLN A 121 -4.40 11.30 9.37
N TRP A 122 -3.92 10.65 8.31
CA TRP A 122 -3.47 11.32 7.08
C TRP A 122 -4.56 12.16 6.42
N SER A 123 -5.82 11.70 6.47
CA SER A 123 -6.97 12.47 6.00
C SER A 123 -7.25 13.73 6.85
N LYS A 124 -7.03 13.66 8.18
CA LYS A 124 -7.15 14.83 9.06
C LYS A 124 -6.05 15.85 8.77
N PHE A 125 -4.81 15.39 8.64
CA PHE A 125 -3.66 16.22 8.32
C PHE A 125 -3.83 16.95 6.97
N TYR A 126 -4.19 16.20 5.91
CA TYR A 126 -4.51 16.78 4.59
C TYR A 126 -5.55 17.89 4.70
N ARG A 127 -6.66 17.64 5.40
CA ARG A 127 -7.75 18.62 5.56
C ARG A 127 -7.35 19.83 6.39
N SER A 128 -6.48 19.64 7.39
CA SER A 128 -5.96 20.75 8.20
C SER A 128 -5.20 21.74 7.32
N ILE A 129 -4.32 21.24 6.45
CA ILE A 129 -3.57 22.08 5.50
C ILE A 129 -4.51 22.70 4.46
N ASP A 130 -5.39 21.90 3.86
CA ASP A 130 -6.32 22.37 2.82
C ASP A 130 -7.23 23.49 3.34
N MET A 131 -7.76 23.34 4.56
CA MET A 131 -8.56 24.39 5.21
C MET A 131 -7.74 25.65 5.45
N GLU A 132 -6.52 25.54 6.01
CA GLU A 132 -5.70 26.72 6.32
C GLU A 132 -5.34 27.52 5.05
N ILE A 133 -4.96 26.82 3.98
CA ILE A 133 -4.60 27.44 2.69
C ILE A 133 -5.83 28.03 2.00
N SER A 134 -7.03 27.46 2.22
CA SER A 134 -8.28 27.98 1.64
C SER A 134 -8.73 29.32 2.24
N LEU A 135 -8.24 29.69 3.43
CA LEU A 135 -8.53 30.98 4.06
C LEU A 135 -7.74 32.13 3.41
N ASP A 136 -8.32 33.32 3.41
CA ASP A 136 -7.61 34.57 3.10
C ASP A 136 -6.48 34.79 4.13
N VAL A 137 -5.33 35.28 3.68
CA VAL A 137 -4.08 35.43 4.48
C VAL A 137 -4.34 36.13 5.81
N LYS A 138 -5.23 37.14 5.81
CA LYS A 138 -5.59 37.91 7.02
C LYS A 138 -6.34 37.12 8.11
N HIS A 139 -6.92 35.97 7.76
CA HIS A 139 -7.68 35.11 8.67
C HIS A 139 -6.92 33.83 9.04
N ARG A 140 -5.72 33.64 8.49
CA ARG A 140 -4.88 32.48 8.79
C ARG A 140 -4.21 32.64 10.15
N SER A 141 -3.88 31.50 10.73
CA SER A 141 -2.99 31.40 11.88
C SER A 141 -1.58 31.89 11.55
N GLU A 142 -0.78 32.11 12.60
CA GLU A 142 0.61 32.51 12.44
C GLU A 142 1.38 31.41 11.70
N VAL A 143 2.10 31.80 10.65
CA VAL A 143 2.64 30.87 9.66
C VAL A 143 3.71 29.97 10.25
N VAL A 144 4.57 30.48 11.14
CA VAL A 144 5.66 29.71 11.76
C VAL A 144 5.08 28.66 12.71
N GLU A 145 4.11 29.03 13.54
CA GLU A 145 3.40 28.14 14.45
C GLU A 145 2.70 27.02 13.67
N PHE A 146 1.95 27.36 12.62
CA PHE A 146 1.25 26.38 11.80
C PHE A 146 2.21 25.43 11.07
N LEU A 147 3.33 25.95 10.54
CA LEU A 147 4.36 25.13 9.88
C LEU A 147 5.06 24.19 10.84
N MET A 148 5.44 24.67 12.03
CA MET A 148 6.10 23.85 13.04
C MET A 148 5.18 22.74 13.53
N LYS A 149 3.90 23.07 13.78
CA LYS A 149 2.89 22.08 14.12
C LYS A 149 2.65 21.07 13.00
N SER A 150 2.51 21.55 11.76
CA SER A 150 2.31 20.67 10.59
C SER A 150 3.51 19.75 10.38
N ARG A 151 4.73 20.23 10.64
CA ARG A 151 5.93 19.40 10.59
C ARG A 151 5.91 18.32 11.66
N GLU A 152 5.63 18.69 12.91
CA GLU A 152 5.55 17.74 14.03
C GLU A 152 4.50 16.67 13.77
N ASP A 153 3.31 17.09 13.32
CA ASP A 153 2.24 16.17 12.93
C ASP A 153 2.68 15.25 11.78
N TYR A 154 3.37 15.78 10.77
CA TYR A 154 3.87 14.99 9.64
C TYR A 154 4.90 13.94 10.07
N ASP A 155 5.91 14.36 10.84
CA ASP A 155 6.99 13.48 11.33
C ASP A 155 6.38 12.39 12.23
N LYS A 156 5.46 12.76 13.13
CA LYS A 156 4.73 11.80 13.96
C LYS A 156 3.93 10.79 13.15
N LEU A 157 3.25 11.23 12.07
CA LEU A 157 2.49 10.32 11.22
C LEU A 157 3.38 9.34 10.46
N LEU A 158 4.62 9.71 10.15
CA LEU A 158 5.59 8.80 9.57
C LEU A 158 6.11 7.79 10.60
N ASP A 159 6.38 8.25 11.83
CA ASP A 159 6.86 7.39 12.92
C ASP A 159 5.80 6.38 13.40
N ASP A 160 4.53 6.80 13.48
CA ASP A 160 3.41 5.96 13.91
C ASP A 160 2.92 5.01 12.78
N ALA A 161 3.35 5.22 11.53
CA ALA A 161 2.86 4.45 10.39
C ALA A 161 3.37 3.00 10.42
N PRO A 162 2.47 1.99 10.27
CA PRO A 162 2.90 0.62 10.01
C PRO A 162 3.48 0.50 8.59
N ASP A 163 4.37 -0.49 8.42
CA ASP A 163 5.00 -0.78 7.14
C ASP A 163 3.99 -0.98 6.01
N ILE A 164 4.21 -0.28 4.90
CA ILE A 164 3.33 -0.36 3.74
C ILE A 164 3.73 -1.57 2.88
N PRO A 165 2.81 -2.51 2.60
CA PRO A 165 3.13 -3.68 1.81
C PRO A 165 3.51 -3.30 0.37
N ALA A 166 4.49 -4.03 -0.18
CA ALA A 166 5.00 -3.78 -1.54
C ALA A 166 3.91 -3.80 -2.62
N ILE A 167 2.87 -4.63 -2.44
CA ILE A 167 1.72 -4.71 -3.33
C ILE A 167 0.99 -3.35 -3.41
N SER A 168 0.85 -2.64 -2.28
CA SER A 168 0.25 -1.30 -2.26
C SER A 168 1.13 -0.26 -2.92
N ILE A 169 2.45 -0.34 -2.72
CA ILE A 169 3.42 0.57 -3.36
C ILE A 169 3.37 0.41 -4.89
N GLN A 170 3.41 -0.82 -5.38
CA GLN A 170 3.30 -1.12 -6.81
C GLN A 170 1.95 -0.66 -7.37
N ALA A 171 0.85 -0.94 -6.68
CA ALA A 171 -0.47 -0.49 -7.09
C ALA A 171 -0.56 1.03 -7.18
N PHE A 172 0.06 1.76 -6.25
CA PHE A 172 0.11 3.23 -6.30
C PHE A 172 0.92 3.73 -7.50
N MET A 173 2.09 3.13 -7.76
CA MET A 173 2.95 3.52 -8.89
C MET A 173 2.27 3.29 -10.25
N VAL A 174 1.47 2.22 -10.36
CA VAL A 174 0.66 1.93 -11.56
C VAL A 174 -0.51 2.90 -11.69
N GLN A 175 -1.18 3.22 -10.59
CA GLN A 175 -2.34 4.10 -10.58
C GLN A 175 -1.96 5.57 -10.82
N PHE A 176 -0.79 6.00 -10.35
CA PHE A 176 -0.33 7.38 -10.37
C PHE A 176 1.12 7.51 -10.92
N PRO A 177 1.35 7.17 -12.20
CA PRO A 177 2.68 7.22 -12.79
C PRO A 177 3.25 8.65 -12.86
N ASP A 178 2.40 9.63 -13.20
CA ASP A 178 2.81 11.00 -13.54
C ASP A 178 2.69 12.01 -12.38
N LYS A 179 2.43 11.55 -11.14
CA LYS A 179 2.35 12.44 -9.99
C LYS A 179 3.74 12.91 -9.56
N GLU A 180 3.91 14.22 -9.37
CA GLU A 180 5.18 14.83 -8.97
C GLU A 180 5.48 14.60 -7.47
N ASN A 181 4.54 14.95 -6.59
CA ASN A 181 4.70 14.82 -5.15
C ASN A 181 4.19 13.47 -4.63
N LYS A 182 4.96 12.40 -4.91
CA LYS A 182 4.68 11.05 -4.40
C LYS A 182 5.11 10.91 -2.93
N PRO A 183 4.44 10.03 -2.15
CA PRO A 183 4.96 9.58 -0.86
C PRO A 183 6.40 9.09 -1.00
N ASP A 184 7.23 9.33 0.01
CA ASP A 184 8.67 9.05 -0.06
C ASP A 184 8.95 7.55 -0.25
N VAL A 185 8.12 6.69 0.33
CA VAL A 185 8.13 5.22 0.12
C VAL A 185 7.90 4.80 -1.34
N CYS A 186 7.26 5.64 -2.16
CA CYS A 186 7.01 5.40 -3.58
C CYS A 186 8.00 6.11 -4.49
N ASN A 187 8.83 7.01 -3.96
CA ASN A 187 9.61 7.95 -4.77
C ASN A 187 11.03 7.46 -5.10
N GLY A 188 11.44 6.29 -4.58
CA GLY A 188 12.84 5.85 -4.67
C GLY A 188 13.78 6.85 -3.98
N LEU A 189 15.11 6.66 -4.09
CA LEU A 189 16.10 7.55 -3.45
C LEU A 189 15.94 8.99 -3.98
N SER A 190 15.15 9.80 -3.28
CA SER A 190 14.94 11.21 -3.57
C SER A 190 16.20 11.98 -3.15
N ILE A 191 17.15 12.14 -4.09
CA ILE A 191 18.26 13.07 -3.91
C ILE A 191 17.63 14.46 -3.81
N VAL A 192 17.79 15.11 -2.66
CA VAL A 192 17.39 16.50 -2.45
C VAL A 192 18.05 17.34 -3.55
N VAL A 193 17.25 17.76 -4.54
CA VAL A 193 17.69 18.62 -5.62
C VAL A 193 17.83 20.02 -5.02
N SER A 194 19.03 20.34 -4.54
CA SER A 194 19.46 21.74 -4.42
C SER A 194 19.39 22.38 -5.82
N ASP A 195 19.13 23.68 -5.93
CA ASP A 195 19.00 24.41 -7.21
C ASP A 195 20.17 24.20 -8.20
N ASP A 196 21.33 23.71 -7.74
CA ASP A 196 22.48 23.32 -8.58
C ASP A 196 22.34 21.96 -9.31
N ALA A 197 21.36 21.13 -8.93
CA ALA A 197 21.15 19.80 -9.49
C ALA A 197 20.27 19.79 -10.76
N ALA A 198 19.93 20.97 -11.31
CA ALA A 198 19.36 21.10 -12.65
C ALA A 198 20.27 20.56 -13.77
N SER A 199 21.56 20.35 -13.48
CA SER A 199 22.51 19.70 -14.42
C SER A 199 22.27 18.19 -14.58
N VAL A 200 21.67 17.52 -13.59
CA VAL A 200 21.48 16.06 -13.61
C VAL A 200 20.22 15.65 -14.38
N THR A 201 19.19 16.49 -14.43
CA THR A 201 17.98 16.24 -15.26
C THR A 201 18.27 16.34 -16.77
N GLY A 202 19.39 16.97 -17.16
CA GLY A 202 19.91 16.93 -18.52
C GLY A 202 20.34 15.53 -18.98
N SER A 203 20.77 14.67 -18.05
CA SER A 203 21.27 13.32 -18.38
C SER A 203 20.16 12.39 -18.89
N ARG A 204 18.96 12.39 -18.28
CA ARG A 204 17.83 11.56 -18.75
C ARG A 204 17.30 12.01 -20.11
N ARG A 205 17.30 13.32 -20.41
CA ARG A 205 16.94 13.82 -21.75
C ARG A 205 18.01 13.50 -22.79
N ALA A 206 19.29 13.59 -22.44
CA ALA A 206 20.39 13.22 -23.33
C ALA A 206 20.39 11.72 -23.68
N VAL A 207 20.14 10.85 -22.69
CA VAL A 207 20.06 9.40 -22.89
C VAL A 207 18.86 9.03 -23.77
N ASN A 208 17.69 9.62 -23.56
CA ASN A 208 16.52 9.38 -24.42
C ASN A 208 16.74 9.89 -25.87
N ARG A 209 17.46 11.01 -26.04
CA ARG A 209 17.81 11.53 -27.37
C ARG A 209 18.84 10.65 -28.08
N TRP A 210 19.78 10.08 -27.34
CA TRP A 210 20.78 9.15 -27.86
C TRP A 210 20.16 7.80 -28.23
N LEU A 211 19.32 7.22 -27.36
CA LEU A 211 18.60 5.97 -27.66
C LEU A 211 17.70 6.09 -28.89
N GLY A 212 16.97 7.22 -29.03
CA GLY A 212 16.17 7.49 -30.23
C GLY A 212 17.01 7.66 -31.51
N ALA A 213 18.22 8.21 -31.40
CA ALA A 213 19.15 8.31 -32.53
C ALA A 213 19.67 6.93 -32.96
N PHE A 214 19.99 6.05 -32.01
CA PHE A 214 20.43 4.68 -32.31
C PHE A 214 19.34 3.83 -32.96
N GLN A 215 18.08 3.98 -32.53
CA GLN A 215 16.95 3.29 -33.17
C GLN A 215 16.74 3.75 -34.62
N ASN A 216 16.90 5.04 -34.91
CA ASN A 216 16.79 5.55 -36.28
C ASN A 216 17.94 5.11 -37.20
N ILE A 217 19.15 4.93 -36.66
CA ILE A 217 20.29 4.40 -37.42
C ILE A 217 20.08 2.92 -37.76
N ASN A 218 19.62 2.11 -36.80
CA ASN A 218 19.33 0.69 -37.05
C ASN A 218 18.22 0.50 -38.08
N ARG A 219 17.22 1.39 -38.08
CA ARG A 219 16.11 1.36 -39.04
C ARG A 219 16.54 1.76 -40.46
N ARG A 220 17.53 2.64 -40.60
CA ARG A 220 18.15 2.97 -41.92
C ARG A 220 19.00 1.83 -42.45
N ARG A 221 19.80 1.19 -41.58
CA ARG A 221 20.66 0.06 -41.95
C ARG A 221 19.85 -1.17 -42.40
N SER A 222 18.72 -1.44 -41.76
CA SER A 222 17.79 -2.50 -42.19
C SER A 222 17.22 -2.23 -43.58
N LYS A 223 16.99 -0.97 -43.94
CA LYS A 223 16.40 -0.59 -45.23
C LYS A 223 17.42 -0.68 -46.37
N GLU A 224 18.69 -0.34 -46.12
CA GLU A 224 19.77 -0.53 -47.10
C GLU A 224 20.08 -2.00 -47.36
N MET A 225 19.97 -2.86 -46.34
CA MET A 225 20.22 -4.30 -46.48
C MET A 225 19.13 -4.99 -47.32
N ASP A 226 17.86 -4.64 -47.11
CA ASP A 226 16.74 -5.09 -47.96
C ASP A 226 16.86 -4.59 -49.41
N GLU A 227 17.45 -3.40 -49.62
CA GLU A 227 17.66 -2.86 -50.96
C GLU A 227 18.78 -3.61 -51.68
N LEU A 228 19.89 -3.92 -50.99
CA LEU A 228 21.01 -4.73 -51.49
C LEU A 228 20.62 -6.16 -51.86
N GLU A 229 19.85 -6.86 -51.01
CA GLU A 229 19.34 -8.21 -51.33
C GLU A 229 18.43 -8.21 -52.57
N ARG A 230 17.73 -7.10 -52.83
CA ARG A 230 16.86 -6.96 -54.00
C ARG A 230 17.63 -6.75 -55.30
N VAL A 231 18.83 -6.14 -55.25
CA VAL A 231 19.66 -5.92 -56.45
C VAL A 231 20.44 -7.18 -56.84
N ASP A 232 20.81 -8.02 -55.87
CA ASP A 232 21.49 -9.31 -56.11
C ASP A 232 20.55 -10.43 -56.60
N SER A 233 19.23 -10.15 -56.65
CA SER A 233 18.18 -11.11 -57.03
C SER A 233 17.68 -10.95 -58.49
N VAL A 234 18.37 -10.16 -59.33
CA VAL A 234 18.04 -9.91 -60.76
C VAL A 234 19.22 -10.30 -61.64
#